data_AF-R6HPD7-F1
#
_entry.id   AF-R6HPD7-F1
#
_cell.length_a   1.000
_cell.length_b   1.000
_cell.length_c   1.000
_cell.angle_alpha   90.00
_cell.angle_beta   90.00
_cell.angle_gamma   90.00
#
_symmetry.space_group_name_H-M   'P 1'
#
loop_
_entity.id
_entity.type
_entity.pdbx_description
1 polymer ?
#
loop_
_entity_poly.entity_id
_entity_poly.type
_entity_poly.pdbx_seq_one_letter_code
_entity_poly.pdbx_strand_id
1 'polypeptide(L)'
;MNYYNEIKNKLIDDEVYSKIKDYSKERHTLLTHYEVGKLLLEAGSKYGDDIIGNYSNKLTVEVDKKYNPRTLRRMRQLYQFFEKQKWSPLGTKYKTIV
;
A
#
# COMPACT_ATOMS: atom_id res chain seq x y z
N MET A 1 -32.94 30.18 18.17
CA MET A 1 -31.88 29.56 17.34
C MET A 1 -30.55 29.79 18.02
N ASN A 2 -29.82 28.75 18.42
CA ASN A 2 -28.52 28.92 19.08
C ASN A 2 -27.42 28.90 18.02
N TYR A 3 -27.22 30.04 17.36
CA TYR A 3 -26.28 30.21 16.25
C TYR A 3 -24.84 29.83 16.61
N TYR A 4 -24.44 29.95 17.88
CA TYR A 4 -23.13 29.53 18.36
C TYR A 4 -22.91 28.02 18.19
N ASN A 5 -23.92 27.21 18.52
CA ASN A 5 -23.83 25.75 18.38
C ASN A 5 -23.75 25.33 16.91
N GLU A 6 -24.47 26.00 16.01
CA GLU A 6 -24.40 25.72 14.57
C GLU A 6 -23.03 26.06 13.98
N ILE A 7 -22.46 27.22 14.35
CA ILE A 7 -21.12 27.63 13.90
C ILE A 7 -20.07 26.63 14.43
N LYS A 8 -20.16 26.26 15.71
CA LYS A 8 -19.26 25.27 16.32
C LYS A 8 -19.34 23.92 15.60
N ASN A 9 -20.54 23.43 15.31
CA ASN A 9 -20.72 22.16 14.61
C ASN A 9 -20.15 22.22 13.20
N LYS A 10 -20.39 23.29 12.45
CA LYS A 10 -19.80 23.46 11.09
C LYS A 10 -18.28 23.46 11.09
N LEU A 11 -17.64 24.07 12.09
CA LEU A 11 -16.17 24.06 12.22
C LEU A 11 -15.64 22.65 12.53
N ILE A 12 -16.30 21.92 13.43
CA ILE A 12 -15.94 20.53 13.75
C ILE A 12 -16.12 19.62 12.53
N ASP A 13 -17.23 19.78 11.80
CA ASP A 13 -17.52 18.98 10.61
C ASP A 13 -16.47 19.22 9.51
N ASP A 14 -15.99 20.45 9.34
CA ASP A 14 -14.94 20.78 8.36
C ASP A 14 -13.58 20.15 8.71
N GLU A 15 -13.21 20.15 10.00
CA GLU A 15 -12.00 19.46 10.48
C GLU A 15 -12.10 17.94 10.27
N VAL A 16 -13.25 17.35 10.60
CA VAL A 16 -13.50 15.91 10.41
C VAL A 16 -13.48 15.55 8.93
N TYR A 17 -14.12 16.37 8.08
CA TYR A 17 -14.14 16.17 6.64
C TYR A 17 -12.73 16.20 6.04
N SER A 18 -11.90 17.16 6.44
CA SER A 18 -10.51 17.27 6.00
C SER A 18 -9.71 16.02 6.38
N LYS A 19 -9.84 15.54 7.62
CA LYS A 19 -9.18 14.29 8.08
C LYS A 19 -9.65 13.06 7.30
N ILE A 20 -10.95 12.93 7.06
CA ILE A 20 -11.51 11.81 6.26
C ILE A 20 -10.96 11.85 4.84
N LYS A 21 -10.87 13.03 4.23
CA LYS A 21 -10.35 13.21 2.87
C LYS A 21 -8.88 12.81 2.78
N ASP A 22 -8.06 13.21 3.74
CA ASP A 22 -6.64 12.85 3.76
C ASP A 22 -6.44 11.35 4.03
N TYR A 23 -7.19 10.78 4.98
CA TYR A 23 -7.22 9.33 5.19
C TYR A 23 -7.62 8.56 3.92
N SER A 24 -8.62 9.07 3.18
CA SER A 24 -9.07 8.45 1.93
C SER A 24 -7.98 8.46 0.85
N LYS A 25 -7.24 9.58 0.71
CA LYS A 25 -6.09 9.67 -0.21
C LYS A 25 -4.97 8.71 0.19
N GLU A 26 -4.61 8.65 1.47
CA GLU A 26 -3.56 7.77 1.98
C GLU A 26 -3.94 6.30 1.77
N ARG A 27 -5.18 5.92 2.12
CA ARG A 27 -5.72 4.58 1.90
C ARG A 27 -5.67 4.19 0.43
N HIS A 28 -6.07 5.10 -0.47
CA HIS A 28 -6.02 4.84 -1.92
C HIS A 28 -4.58 4.61 -2.39
N THR A 29 -3.64 5.47 -1.96
CA THR A 29 -2.22 5.34 -2.30
C THR A 29 -1.62 4.01 -1.84
N LEU A 30 -1.92 3.60 -0.61
CA LEU A 30 -1.49 2.32 -0.04
C LEU A 30 -2.06 1.13 -0.83
N LEU A 31 -3.35 1.17 -1.16
CA LEU A 31 -4.01 0.12 -1.94
C LEU A 31 -3.36 -0.03 -3.32
N THR A 32 -3.12 1.08 -4.02
CA THR A 32 -2.46 1.05 -5.33
C THR A 32 -1.06 0.44 -5.25
N HIS A 33 -0.27 0.79 -4.23
CA HIS A 33 1.06 0.19 -4.04
C HIS A 33 1.02 -1.31 -3.78
N TYR A 34 0.02 -1.77 -3.02
CA TYR A 34 -0.20 -3.18 -2.76
C TYR A 34 -0.60 -3.95 -4.03
N GLU A 35 -1.54 -3.43 -4.80
CA GLU A 35 -2.00 -4.03 -6.06
C GLU A 35 -0.89 -4.10 -7.11
N VAL A 36 -0.10 -3.03 -7.25
CA VAL A 36 1.07 -3.01 -8.13
C VAL A 36 2.10 -4.05 -7.67
N GLY A 37 2.36 -4.16 -6.36
CA GLY A 37 3.25 -5.18 -5.80
C GLY A 37 2.82 -6.60 -6.15
N LYS A 38 1.51 -6.88 -6.08
CA LYS A 38 0.91 -8.17 -6.46
C LYS A 38 1.15 -8.49 -7.94
N LEU A 39 0.83 -7.55 -8.83
CA LEU A 39 1.00 -7.73 -10.27
C LEU A 39 2.47 -7.92 -10.67
N LEU A 40 3.38 -7.18 -10.02
CA LEU A 40 4.83 -7.33 -10.22
C LEU A 40 5.35 -8.68 -9.75
N LEU A 41 4.80 -9.23 -8.66
CA LEU A 41 5.16 -10.56 -8.21
C LEU A 41 4.70 -11.62 -9.21
N GLU A 42 3.43 -11.56 -9.63
CA GLU A 42 2.86 -12.50 -10.60
C GLU A 42 3.58 -12.46 -11.95
N ALA A 43 3.88 -11.24 -12.44
CA ALA A 43 4.66 -11.07 -13.65
C ALA A 43 6.07 -11.66 -13.46
N GLY A 44 6.73 -11.36 -12.33
CA GLY A 44 8.05 -11.90 -11.99
C GLY A 44 8.12 -13.43 -12.02
N SER A 45 7.09 -14.09 -11.50
CA SER A 45 6.97 -15.56 -11.54
C SER A 45 6.78 -16.12 -12.96
N LYS A 46 6.19 -15.35 -13.88
CA LYS A 46 5.91 -15.78 -15.27
C LYS A 46 7.05 -15.48 -16.24
N TYR A 47 7.70 -14.32 -16.11
CA TYR A 47 8.65 -13.81 -17.11
C TYR A 47 10.07 -13.56 -16.56
N GLY A 48 10.33 -13.87 -15.27
CA GLY A 48 11.63 -13.69 -14.63
C GLY A 48 11.81 -12.33 -13.96
N ASP A 49 12.97 -12.06 -13.36
CA ASP A 49 13.21 -10.82 -12.60
C ASP A 49 13.56 -9.60 -13.48
N ASP A 50 13.93 -9.81 -14.74
CA ASP A 50 14.43 -8.77 -15.66
C ASP A 50 13.32 -7.86 -16.23
N ILE A 51 12.08 -8.33 -16.23
CA ILE A 51 10.89 -7.56 -16.66
C ILE A 51 10.66 -6.27 -15.87
N ILE A 52 11.13 -6.16 -14.62
CA ILE A 52 10.96 -4.94 -13.83
C ILE A 52 11.67 -3.75 -14.50
N GLY A 53 12.83 -3.99 -15.12
CA GLY A 53 13.54 -2.97 -15.89
C GLY A 53 12.76 -2.51 -17.12
N ASN A 54 12.21 -3.47 -17.87
CA ASN A 54 11.41 -3.18 -19.07
C ASN A 54 10.12 -2.43 -18.74
N TYR A 55 9.43 -2.80 -17.66
CA TYR A 55 8.23 -2.10 -17.20
C TYR A 55 8.53 -0.71 -16.68
N SER A 56 9.64 -0.51 -15.98
CA SER A 56 10.07 0.82 -15.55
C SER A 56 10.28 1.76 -16.74
N ASN A 57 10.94 1.29 -17.80
CA ASN A 57 11.17 2.07 -19.01
C ASN A 57 9.85 2.42 -19.72
N LYS A 58 8.95 1.45 -19.91
CA LYS A 58 7.63 1.68 -20.51
C LYS A 58 6.78 2.67 -19.71
N LEU A 59 6.70 2.49 -18.38
CA LEU A 59 5.93 3.37 -17.49
C LEU A 59 6.46 4.81 -17.47
N THR A 60 7.77 4.99 -17.65
CA THR A 60 8.38 6.33 -17.74
C THR A 60 7.96 7.04 -19.03
N VAL A 61 7.77 6.30 -20.13
CA VAL A 61 7.33 6.85 -21.42
C VAL A 61 5.81 7.11 -21.43
N GLU A 62 5.01 6.22 -20.85
CA GLU A 62 3.55 6.29 -20.92
C GLU A 62 2.92 7.19 -19.84
N VAL A 63 3.50 7.25 -18.64
CA VAL A 63 2.89 7.93 -17.48
C VAL A 63 3.61 9.24 -17.14
N ASP A 64 4.62 9.62 -17.93
CA ASP A 64 5.47 10.83 -17.79
C ASP A 64 6.02 11.04 -16.36
N LYS A 65 6.06 9.95 -15.58
CA LYS A 65 6.54 9.87 -14.21
C LYS A 65 7.71 8.91 -14.21
N LYS A 66 8.83 9.32 -13.62
CA LYS A 66 10.00 8.47 -13.36
C LYS A 66 9.64 7.36 -12.35
N TYR A 67 8.99 6.30 -12.84
CA TYR A 67 8.78 5.07 -12.09
C TYR A 67 10.09 4.31 -12.07
N ASN A 68 10.97 4.69 -11.14
CA ASN A 68 12.29 4.06 -10.99
C ASN A 68 12.15 2.54 -10.75
N PRO A 69 13.05 1.71 -11.31
CA PRO A 69 13.04 0.26 -11.07
C PRO A 69 13.15 -0.08 -9.58
N ARG A 70 13.88 0.74 -8.82
CA ARG A 70 14.01 0.63 -7.35
C ARG A 70 12.67 0.70 -6.63
N THR A 71 11.78 1.59 -7.08
CA THR A 71 10.46 1.79 -6.47
C THR A 71 9.56 0.59 -6.72
N LEU A 72 9.55 0.07 -7.96
CA LEU A 72 8.81 -1.14 -8.32
C LEU A 72 9.30 -2.36 -7.54
N ARG A 73 10.62 -2.51 -7.37
CA ARG A 73 11.19 -3.58 -6.53
C ARG A 73 10.74 -3.49 -5.06
N ARG A 74 10.65 -2.29 -4.49
CA ARG A 74 10.16 -2.07 -3.12
C ARG A 74 8.68 -2.43 -2.96
N MET A 75 7.83 -2.07 -3.93
CA MET A 75 6.41 -2.45 -3.92
C MET A 75 6.22 -3.97 -3.96
N ARG A 76 7.03 -4.66 -4.78
CA ARG A 76 7.05 -6.13 -4.82
C ARG A 76 7.50 -6.74 -3.49
N GLN A 77 8.57 -6.21 -2.89
CA GLN A 77 9.07 -6.68 -1.59
C GLN A 77 8.05 -6.46 -0.46
N LEU A 78 7.36 -5.32 -0.46
CA LEU A 78 6.29 -5.03 0.49
C LEU A 78 5.19 -6.09 0.39
N TYR A 79 4.70 -6.37 -0.83
CA TYR A 79 3.68 -7.41 -1.05
C TYR A 79 4.18 -8.80 -0.60
N GLN A 80 5.40 -9.18 -0.99
CA GLN A 80 6.01 -10.45 -0.57
C GLN A 80 6.16 -10.56 0.95
N PHE A 81 6.46 -9.46 1.65
CA PHE A 81 6.56 -9.45 3.10
C PHE A 81 5.20 -9.73 3.75
N PHE A 82 4.13 -9.11 3.25
CA PHE A 82 2.77 -9.39 3.71
C PHE A 82 2.31 -10.81 3.37
N GLU A 83 2.64 -11.32 2.18
CA GLU A 83 2.29 -12.68 1.77
C GLU A 83 3.07 -13.75 2.56
N LYS A 84 4.35 -13.49 2.87
CA LYS A 84 5.19 -14.36 3.71
C LYS A 84 4.85 -14.26 5.19
N GLN A 85 4.30 -13.14 5.66
CA GLN A 85 3.59 -13.04 6.94
C GLN A 85 2.23 -13.75 6.87
N LYS A 86 2.18 -15.00 6.39
CA LYS A 86 1.19 -15.92 6.93
C LYS A 86 1.62 -16.14 8.37
N TRP A 87 0.95 -15.48 9.31
CA TRP A 87 1.13 -15.71 10.73
C TRP A 87 0.84 -17.19 10.98
N SER A 88 1.85 -18.04 10.93
CA SER A 88 1.84 -19.20 11.78
C SER A 88 1.84 -18.60 13.18
N PRO A 89 0.76 -18.75 13.99
CA PRO A 89 0.94 -18.57 15.42
C PRO A 89 2.13 -19.47 15.74
N LEU A 90 3.23 -18.89 16.22
CA LEU A 90 4.40 -19.63 16.66
C LEU A 90 3.87 -20.58 17.73
N GLY A 91 3.48 -21.79 17.31
CA GLY A 91 2.92 -22.81 18.15
C GLY A 91 3.97 -23.09 19.18
N THR A 92 3.72 -22.59 20.37
CA THR A 92 4.61 -22.65 21.51
C THR A 92 4.93 -24.11 21.78
N LYS A 93 6.08 -24.58 21.29
CA LYS A 93 6.61 -25.89 21.66
C LYS A 93 7.24 -25.75 23.04
N TYR A 94 6.42 -25.66 24.08
CA TYR A 94 6.88 -26.06 25.41
C TYR A 94 7.10 -27.56 25.34
N LYS A 95 8.35 -27.95 25.15
CA LYS A 95 8.78 -29.34 25.22
C LYS A 95 8.64 -29.75 26.68
N THR A 96 7.52 -30.37 27.05
CA THR A 96 7.39 -31.03 28.36
C THR A 96 8.46 -32.12 28.41
N ILE A 97 9.47 -31.89 29.24
CA ILE A 97 10.44 -32.92 29.63
C ILE A 97 9.71 -33.76 30.67
N VAL A 98 9.37 -35.00 30.31
CA VAL A 98 9.02 -36.07 31.25
C VAL A 98 10.26 -36.93 31.42
#